data_AF-A0A522EMI3-F1
#
_entry.id   AF-A0A522EMI3-F1
#
_cell.length_a   1.000
_cell.length_b   1.000
_cell.length_c   1.000
_cell.angle_alpha   90.00
_cell.angle_beta   90.00
_cell.angle_gamma   90.00
#
_symmetry.space_group_name_H-M   'P 1'
#
loop_
_entity.id
_entity.type
_entity.pdbx_description
1 polymer ?
#
loop_
_entity_poly.entity_id
_entity_poly.type
_entity_poly.pdbx_seq_one_letter_code
_entity_poly.pdbx_strand_id
1 'polypeptide(L)'
;MKTTKKINPNILIGISLMLTILSVIFYRRNHFLFISILGLALVADAIVKKIRFRKMDLQLKLADLTGNRLSEALLFSVAWYPWFFIYVLNCLLTLYSLLKKQTLSIPLRYIFLAHYIAMLALGKI
;
A
#
# COMPACT_ATOMS: atom_id res chain seq x y z
N MET A 1 1.84 16.59 -31.20
CA MET A 1 1.95 17.04 -29.79
C MET A 1 1.30 15.97 -28.90
N LYS A 2 2.07 15.15 -28.17
CA LYS A 2 1.49 14.12 -27.28
C LYS A 2 0.94 14.80 -26.02
N THR A 3 -0.38 14.98 -25.96
CA THR A 3 -1.11 15.36 -24.75
C THR A 3 -1.07 14.18 -23.78
N THR A 4 0.06 13.97 -23.09
CA THR A 4 0.08 13.06 -21.94
C THR A 4 -0.84 13.66 -20.89
N LYS A 5 -2.08 13.17 -20.81
CA LYS A 5 -3.02 13.46 -19.71
C LYS A 5 -2.24 13.29 -18.41
N LYS A 6 -1.95 14.40 -17.72
CA LYS A 6 -1.34 14.37 -16.40
C LYS A 6 -2.36 13.73 -15.45
N ILE A 7 -2.20 12.45 -15.18
CA ILE A 7 -3.04 11.73 -14.21
C ILE A 7 -2.92 12.44 -12.86
N ASN A 8 -4.05 12.75 -12.24
CA ASN A 8 -4.07 13.36 -10.92
C ASN A 8 -3.64 12.30 -9.87
N PRO A 9 -2.54 12.53 -9.13
CA PRO A 9 -2.03 11.53 -8.19
C PRO A 9 -2.99 11.27 -7.02
N ASN A 10 -3.87 12.20 -6.65
CA ASN A 10 -4.88 11.98 -5.61
C ASN A 10 -5.93 10.94 -6.05
N ILE A 11 -6.32 10.96 -7.33
CA ILE A 11 -7.23 9.96 -7.91
C ILE A 11 -6.56 8.59 -7.86
N LEU A 12 -5.26 8.54 -8.15
CA LEU A 12 -4.51 7.29 -8.17
C LEU A 12 -4.33 6.67 -6.76
N ILE A 13 -4.17 7.51 -5.72
CA ILE A 13 -4.21 7.07 -4.31
C ILE A 13 -5.58 6.49 -3.98
N GLY A 14 -6.67 7.15 -4.39
CA GLY A 14 -8.03 6.63 -4.19
C GLY A 14 -8.28 5.30 -4.90
N ILE A 15 -7.79 5.15 -6.14
CA ILE A 15 -7.85 3.89 -6.89
C ILE A 15 -7.08 2.78 -6.16
N SER A 16 -5.86 3.06 -5.67
CA SER A 16 -5.07 2.09 -4.90
C SER A 16 -5.80 1.62 -3.64
N LEU A 17 -6.46 2.53 -2.93
CA LEU A 17 -7.26 2.20 -1.76
C LEU A 17 -8.44 1.30 -2.12
N MET A 18 -9.18 1.63 -3.18
CA MET A 18 -10.32 0.83 -3.67
C MET A 18 -9.87 -0.58 -4.11
N LEU A 19 -8.75 -0.67 -4.81
CA LEU A 19 -8.16 -1.96 -5.19
C LEU A 19 -7.73 -2.75 -3.96
N THR A 20 -7.17 -2.09 -2.93
CA THR A 20 -6.82 -2.76 -1.67
C THR A 20 -8.06 -3.33 -0.99
N ILE A 21 -9.14 -2.56 -0.87
CA ILE A 21 -10.43 -3.04 -0.32
C ILE A 21 -10.95 -4.24 -1.12
N LEU A 22 -10.95 -4.12 -2.45
CA LEU A 22 -11.41 -5.18 -3.33
C LEU A 22 -10.56 -6.45 -3.15
N SER A 23 -9.24 -6.32 -3.03
CA SER A 23 -8.36 -7.47 -2.80
C SER A 23 -8.71 -8.20 -1.50
N VAL A 24 -8.97 -7.46 -0.42
CA VAL A 24 -9.31 -8.02 0.89
C VAL A 24 -10.58 -8.88 0.83
N ILE A 25 -11.58 -8.48 0.02
CA ILE A 25 -12.81 -9.27 -0.18
C ILE A 25 -12.49 -10.67 -0.78
N PHE A 26 -11.46 -10.77 -1.62
CA PHE A 26 -11.05 -12.02 -2.27
C PHE A 26 -9.99 -12.81 -1.49
N TYR A 27 -9.44 -12.28 -0.38
CA TYR A 27 -8.31 -12.84 0.38
C TYR A 27 -8.43 -14.34 0.73
N ARG A 28 -9.63 -14.82 1.06
CA ARG A 28 -9.91 -16.24 1.37
C ARG A 28 -10.75 -16.97 0.33
N ARG A 29 -11.22 -16.27 -0.71
CA ARG A 29 -12.10 -16.84 -1.74
C ARG A 29 -11.33 -17.29 -2.96
N ASN A 30 -10.34 -16.50 -3.36
CA ASN A 30 -9.54 -16.77 -4.55
C ASN A 30 -8.18 -16.09 -4.41
N HIS A 31 -7.16 -16.89 -4.07
CA HIS A 31 -5.79 -16.42 -3.85
C HIS A 31 -5.21 -15.71 -5.08
N PHE A 32 -5.52 -16.19 -6.29
CA PHE A 32 -5.05 -15.58 -7.53
C PHE A 32 -5.64 -14.19 -7.74
N LEU A 33 -6.95 -14.02 -7.51
CA LEU A 33 -7.59 -12.70 -7.59
C LEU A 33 -7.08 -11.75 -6.50
N PHE A 34 -6.89 -12.25 -5.27
CA PHE A 34 -6.29 -11.47 -4.19
C PHE A 34 -4.90 -10.93 -4.59
N ILE A 35 -3.99 -11.80 -5.03
CA ILE A 35 -2.63 -11.43 -5.44
C ILE A 35 -2.66 -10.45 -6.61
N SER A 36 -3.48 -10.70 -7.63
CA SER A 36 -3.56 -9.87 -8.83
C SER A 36 -4.06 -8.46 -8.52
N ILE A 37 -5.15 -8.35 -7.75
CA ILE A 37 -5.75 -7.05 -7.40
C ILE A 37 -4.84 -6.27 -6.45
N LEU A 38 -4.26 -6.93 -5.45
CA LEU A 38 -3.31 -6.30 -4.54
C LEU A 38 -2.03 -5.86 -5.29
N GLY A 39 -1.54 -6.67 -6.23
CA GLY A 39 -0.44 -6.31 -7.12
C GLY A 39 -0.72 -5.05 -7.94
N LEU A 40 -1.93 -4.92 -8.50
CA LEU A 40 -2.36 -3.72 -9.22
C LEU A 40 -2.41 -2.49 -8.31
N ALA A 41 -2.86 -2.63 -7.05
CA ALA A 41 -2.82 -1.54 -6.06
C ALA A 41 -1.37 -1.06 -5.83
N LEU A 42 -0.44 -1.99 -5.65
CA LEU A 42 0.99 -1.67 -5.46
C LEU A 42 1.63 -1.01 -6.69
N VAL A 43 1.19 -1.36 -7.90
CA VAL A 43 1.63 -0.67 -9.13
C VAL A 43 1.10 0.77 -9.16
N ALA A 44 -0.16 1.00 -8.77
CA ALA A 44 -0.72 2.34 -8.66
C ALA A 44 0.10 3.20 -7.66
N ASP A 45 0.46 2.65 -6.50
CA ASP A 45 1.28 3.35 -5.50
C ASP A 45 2.69 3.66 -6.00
N ALA A 46 3.32 2.73 -6.74
CA ALA A 46 4.63 2.96 -7.35
C ALA A 46 4.58 4.13 -8.35
N ILE A 47 3.50 4.26 -9.11
CA ILE A 47 3.28 5.39 -10.03
C ILE A 47 3.08 6.70 -9.24
N VAL A 48 2.28 6.69 -8.15
CA VAL A 48 2.10 7.86 -7.26
C VAL A 48 3.46 8.30 -6.71
N LYS A 49 4.27 7.38 -6.20
CA LYS A 49 5.59 7.65 -5.66
C LYS A 49 6.50 8.31 -6.70
N LYS A 50 6.50 7.81 -7.94
CA LYS A 50 7.25 8.41 -9.07
C LYS A 50 6.80 9.84 -9.39
N ILE A 51 5.50 10.12 -9.30
CA ILE A 51 4.94 11.46 -9.52
C ILE A 51 5.30 12.40 -8.35
N ARG A 52 5.23 11.91 -7.12
CA ARG A 52 5.55 12.67 -5.89
C ARG A 52 7.00 13.15 -5.89
N PHE A 53 7.97 12.31 -6.26
CA PHE A 53 9.38 12.70 -6.37
C PHE A 53 9.62 13.86 -7.35
N ARG A 54 8.73 14.08 -8.31
CA ARG A 54 8.83 15.18 -9.28
C ARG A 54 8.19 16.49 -8.82
N LYS A 55 7.27 16.47 -7.86
CA LYS A 55 6.44 17.63 -7.50
C LYS A 55 6.68 18.20 -6.10
N MET A 56 7.39 17.48 -5.20
CA MET A 56 7.73 17.89 -3.82
C MET A 56 6.57 18.53 -3.03
N ASP A 57 5.33 18.12 -3.28
CA ASP A 57 4.14 18.67 -2.63
C ASP A 57 3.89 17.98 -1.28
N LEU A 58 3.78 18.78 -0.21
CA LEU A 58 3.52 18.32 1.15
C LEU A 58 2.12 17.71 1.28
N GLN A 59 1.10 18.28 0.63
CA GLN A 59 -0.26 17.75 0.70
C GLN A 59 -0.33 16.36 0.07
N LEU A 60 0.32 16.21 -1.09
CA LEU A 60 0.43 14.92 -1.76
C LEU A 60 1.20 13.90 -0.94
N LYS A 61 2.28 14.33 -0.26
CA LYS A 61 3.04 13.47 0.66
C LYS A 61 2.18 12.97 1.82
N LEU A 62 1.36 13.82 2.42
CA LEU A 62 0.46 13.43 3.51
C LEU A 62 -0.66 12.51 3.02
N ALA A 63 -1.29 12.84 1.87
CA ALA A 63 -2.33 12.00 1.29
C ALA A 63 -1.84 10.59 0.95
N ASP A 64 -0.66 10.48 0.33
CA ASP A 64 0.02 9.21 0.02
C ASP A 64 0.30 8.42 1.30
N LEU A 65 0.89 9.07 2.31
CA LEU A 65 1.26 8.43 3.57
C LEU A 65 0.03 7.94 4.35
N THR A 66 -1.02 8.76 4.46
CA THR A 66 -2.29 8.37 5.07
C THR A 66 -2.98 7.26 4.29
N GLY A 67 -3.02 7.35 2.96
CA GLY A 67 -3.58 6.29 2.09
C GLY A 67 -2.86 4.95 2.26
N ASN A 68 -1.53 4.98 2.38
CA ASN A 68 -0.73 3.80 2.68
C ASN A 68 -1.06 3.21 4.06
N ARG A 69 -1.18 4.04 5.11
CA ARG A 69 -1.54 3.58 6.47
C ARG A 69 -2.94 2.96 6.50
N LEU A 70 -3.90 3.57 5.81
CA LEU A 70 -5.28 3.08 5.74
C LEU A 70 -5.37 1.76 4.97
N SER A 71 -4.67 1.67 3.83
CA SER A 71 -4.56 0.43 3.05
C SER A 71 -3.96 -0.72 3.86
N GLU A 72 -2.90 -0.43 4.64
CA GLU A 72 -2.29 -1.40 5.55
C GLU A 72 -3.25 -1.82 6.66
N ALA A 73 -3.96 -0.89 7.28
CA ALA A 73 -4.96 -1.21 8.31
C ALA A 73 -6.02 -2.18 7.75
N LEU A 74 -6.54 -1.92 6.55
CA LEU A 74 -7.52 -2.76 5.88
C LEU A 74 -6.98 -4.17 5.63
N LEU A 75 -5.78 -4.30 5.06
CA LEU A 75 -5.14 -5.60 4.81
C LEU A 75 -4.88 -6.38 6.10
N PHE A 76 -4.30 -5.73 7.11
CA PHE A 76 -3.84 -6.40 8.31
C PHE A 76 -4.96 -6.66 9.33
N SER A 77 -6.08 -5.93 9.25
CA SER A 77 -7.28 -6.25 10.03
C SER A 77 -7.80 -7.67 9.76
N VAL A 78 -7.66 -8.15 8.52
CA VAL A 78 -8.13 -9.48 8.10
C VAL A 78 -7.02 -10.54 8.20
N ALA A 79 -5.75 -10.13 8.15
CA ALA A 79 -4.61 -11.03 8.18
C ALA A 79 -4.22 -11.54 9.59
N TRP A 80 -4.59 -10.84 10.67
CA TRP A 80 -4.31 -11.17 12.09
C TRP A 80 -2.83 -11.53 12.42
N TYR A 81 -2.53 -11.85 13.69
CA TYR A 81 -1.17 -11.97 14.29
C TYR A 81 -0.18 -12.74 13.38
N PRO A 82 1.04 -12.23 13.05
CA PRO A 82 1.81 -11.13 13.65
C PRO A 82 1.75 -9.77 12.91
N TRP A 83 1.06 -9.68 11.78
CA TRP A 83 1.10 -8.50 10.90
C TRP A 83 0.57 -7.22 11.55
N PHE A 84 -0.35 -7.36 12.50
CA PHE A 84 -0.86 -6.25 13.30
C PHE A 84 0.24 -5.53 14.09
N PHE A 85 1.18 -6.26 14.70
CA PHE A 85 2.28 -5.65 15.49
C PHE A 85 3.24 -4.90 14.60
N ILE A 86 3.54 -5.49 13.44
CA ILE A 86 4.41 -4.87 12.44
C ILE A 86 3.74 -3.60 11.90
N TYR A 87 2.42 -3.61 11.69
CA TYR A 87 1.66 -2.42 11.33
C TYR A 87 1.71 -1.31 12.39
N VAL A 88 1.45 -1.65 13.65
CA VAL A 88 1.50 -0.67 14.76
C VAL A 88 2.90 -0.05 14.85
N LEU A 89 3.95 -0.87 14.78
CA LEU A 89 5.32 -0.39 14.74
C LEU A 89 5.57 0.55 13.55
N ASN A 90 5.07 0.19 12.36
CA ASN A 90 5.23 1.03 11.16
C ASN A 90 4.44 2.35 11.26
N CYS A 91 3.30 2.38 11.95
CA CYS A 91 2.61 3.62 12.29
C CYS A 91 3.43 4.50 13.23
N LEU A 92 4.04 3.94 14.27
CA LEU A 92 4.93 4.67 15.18
C LEU A 92 6.16 5.23 14.44
N LEU A 93 6.80 4.42 13.60
CA LEU A 93 7.92 4.86 12.75
C LEU A 93 7.51 5.97 11.80
N THR A 94 6.32 5.87 11.22
CA THR A 94 5.75 6.90 10.33
C THR A 94 5.53 8.21 11.07
N LEU A 95 4.98 8.19 12.29
CA LEU A 95 4.82 9.38 13.13
C LEU A 95 6.18 9.99 13.50
N TYR A 96 7.13 9.16 13.94
CA TYR A 96 8.49 9.61 14.23
C TYR A 96 9.18 10.24 13.01
N SER A 97 8.99 9.63 11.84
CA SER A 97 9.49 10.12 10.55
C SER A 97 8.94 11.50 10.22
N LEU A 98 7.65 11.76 10.50
CA LEU A 98 7.04 13.07 10.31
C LEU A 98 7.65 14.10 11.26
N LEU A 99 7.81 13.77 12.55
CA LEU A 99 8.40 14.65 13.56
C LEU A 99 9.85 15.03 13.24
N LYS A 100 10.65 14.08 12.74
CA LYS A 100 12.04 14.29 12.36
C LYS A 100 12.24 14.74 10.91
N LYS A 101 11.17 14.95 10.14
CA LYS A 101 11.19 15.24 8.69
C LYS A 101 11.99 14.23 7.85
N GLN A 102 12.24 13.04 8.37
CA GLN A 102 12.90 11.94 7.67
C GLN A 102 11.86 11.10 6.89
N THR A 103 12.31 10.06 6.20
CA THR A 103 11.43 9.12 5.49
C THR A 103 11.73 7.69 5.95
N LEU A 104 11.25 7.36 7.15
CA LEU A 104 11.27 6.03 7.74
C LEU A 104 9.86 5.44 7.62
N SER A 105 9.58 4.77 6.51
CA SER A 105 8.36 3.99 6.34
C SER A 105 8.70 2.64 5.73
N ILE A 106 8.30 1.56 6.40
CA ILE A 106 8.51 0.21 5.89
C ILE A 106 7.44 -0.07 4.82
N PRO A 107 7.80 -0.59 3.63
CA PRO A 107 6.85 -0.91 2.57
C PRO A 107 6.06 -2.20 2.89
N LEU A 108 5.28 -2.20 3.97
CA LEU A 108 4.70 -3.42 4.55
C LEU A 108 3.79 -4.20 3.60
N ARG A 109 3.03 -3.54 2.73
CA ARG A 109 2.17 -4.24 1.76
C ARG A 109 2.96 -5.08 0.76
N TYR A 110 4.16 -4.63 0.37
CA TYR A 110 5.06 -5.41 -0.50
C TYR A 110 5.62 -6.62 0.25
N ILE A 111 6.06 -6.42 1.49
CA ILE A 111 6.60 -7.49 2.34
C ILE A 111 5.50 -8.53 2.63
N PHE A 112 4.28 -8.07 2.91
CA PHE A 112 3.12 -8.92 3.12
C PHE A 112 2.78 -9.74 1.88
N LEU A 113 2.69 -9.11 0.71
CA LEU A 113 2.39 -9.82 -0.54
C LEU A 113 3.46 -10.87 -0.84
N ALA A 114 4.74 -10.53 -0.66
CA ALA A 114 5.85 -11.48 -0.86
C ALA A 114 5.77 -12.67 0.12
N HIS A 115 5.50 -12.40 1.41
CA HIS A 115 5.31 -13.44 2.40
C HIS A 115 4.10 -14.33 2.07
N TYR A 116 2.98 -13.73 1.64
CA TYR A 116 1.78 -14.46 1.28
C TYR A 116 2.01 -15.39 0.09
N ILE A 117 2.67 -14.91 -0.96
CA ILE A 117 3.05 -15.73 -2.12
C ILE A 117 3.96 -16.89 -1.69
N ALA A 118 4.93 -16.63 -0.80
CA ALA A 118 5.80 -17.69 -0.28
C ALA A 118 5.03 -18.75 0.52
N MET A 119 4.08 -18.34 1.36
CA MET A 119 3.26 -19.27 2.14
C MET A 119 2.31 -20.09 1.26
N LEU A 120 1.73 -19.48 0.22
CA LEU A 120 0.92 -20.17 -0.79
C LEU A 120 1.76 -21.20 -1.57
N ALA A 121 2.97 -20.82 -1.99
CA ALA A 121 3.88 -21.73 -2.70
C ALA A 121 4.33 -22.92 -1.83
N LEU A 122 4.39 -22.74 -0.51
CA LEU A 122 4.68 -23.80 0.46
C LEU A 122 3.44 -24.62 0.86
N GLY A 123 2.24 -24.30 0.34
CA GLY A 123 0.99 -24.96 0.68
C GLY A 123 0.53 -24.77 2.13
N LYS A 124 1.00 -23.69 2.80
CA LYS A 124 0.67 -23.39 4.20
C LYS A 124 -0.61 -22.56 4.36
N ILE A 125 -1.14 -22.05 3.25
CA ILE A 125 -2.38 -21.28 3.11
C ILE A 125 -2.99 -21.71 1.78
#